data_AF-A0A9P7K3W7-F1
#
_entry.id   AF-A0A9P7K3W7-F1
#
_cell.length_a   1.000
_cell.length_b   1.000
_cell.length_c   1.000
_cell.angle_alpha   90.00
_cell.angle_beta   90.00
_cell.angle_gamma   90.00
#
_symmetry.space_group_name_H-M   'P 1'
#
loop_
_entity.id
_entity.type
_entity.pdbx_description
1 polymer ?
#
loop_
_entity_poly.entity_id
_entity_poly.type
_entity_poly.pdbx_seq_one_letter_code
_entity_poly.pdbx_strand_id
1 'polypeptide(L)'
;MAYRDSGDAGSREVHMREIFWALSRISFDVVVGSRNAIVTAAACRLISITLTLPEIQSDPSPVPHWRKIIDHGLKHRTTSVQEAAADAVASFSRHLLFCISTLIRELSSSPPIIQQSLGTVLGAVDYSAHTNALPEATQCLLEFVKPSHKSPPKQNVEARRNCYAAFSRILSTVIGNVTQYLTAEVVNSFYDSLLNGLNDYSMDERGDVGSWIRVSCVQGLTAFSEMLIQNANSIPALETYLPPSKLHAAISGILKQGVERLDNVRQESGECIRRLLALPLPVIDGYSPWSYPGSQLLNELFNWWVLHSTEVKFKINVVTSGETPGWNEAPWLFPRALRLLEISEYRSSVLTGFVLTIGCKTDSTQRPLATSLVSYAKSLPLSDQSAKYDVNTLIEDLISQAKSQIMSNAIVIPILQTFNVLLEADALSRLSEDSRGLRSLEQLITLFTRNISRLKSVPRIHETMKLVVHLLPFQPLFEKCVLRLVDFLGHDFPRTDEDWQVRSNSAEFLYVFLQGTDIGRDTDEVEEMLLETEWLVISALSWQRES
;
A
#
# COMPACT_ATOMS: atom_id res chain seq x y z
N MET A 1 -24.11 -21.51 17.84
CA MET A 1 -22.90 -21.53 18.71
C MET A 1 -23.21 -21.99 20.13
N ALA A 2 -24.42 -21.78 20.65
CA ALA A 2 -24.84 -22.21 22.01
C ALA A 2 -24.62 -23.70 22.34
N TYR A 3 -24.61 -24.62 21.36
CA TYR A 3 -24.40 -26.06 21.62
C TYR A 3 -22.95 -26.44 21.97
N ARG A 4 -21.97 -25.55 21.72
CA ARG A 4 -20.56 -25.82 22.04
C ARG A 4 -20.28 -25.75 23.54
N ASP A 5 -21.12 -25.04 24.28
CA ASP A 5 -20.99 -24.81 25.73
C ASP A 5 -21.84 -25.79 26.56
N SER A 6 -22.60 -26.68 25.91
CA SER A 6 -23.58 -27.56 26.55
C SER A 6 -23.32 -29.03 26.21
N GLY A 7 -22.50 -29.71 27.03
CA GLY A 7 -22.47 -31.18 27.10
C GLY A 7 -21.10 -31.85 26.93
N ASP A 8 -21.04 -33.11 27.38
CA ASP A 8 -19.92 -34.04 27.14
C ASP A 8 -19.69 -34.30 25.64
N ALA A 9 -18.47 -34.67 25.25
CA ALA A 9 -18.02 -34.76 23.85
C ALA A 9 -18.94 -35.65 22.99
N GLY A 10 -19.46 -36.75 23.54
CA GLY A 10 -20.39 -37.64 22.85
C GLY A 10 -21.75 -36.98 22.55
N SER A 11 -22.29 -36.17 23.47
CA SER A 11 -23.55 -35.44 23.24
C SER A 11 -23.41 -34.36 22.18
N ARG A 12 -22.24 -33.71 22.11
CA ARG A 12 -21.94 -32.70 21.09
C ARG A 12 -21.92 -33.30 19.67
N GLU A 13 -21.29 -34.45 19.48
CA GLU A 13 -21.23 -35.10 18.18
C GLU A 13 -22.64 -35.48 17.68
N VAL A 14 -23.50 -36.02 18.55
CA VAL A 14 -24.90 -36.33 18.18
C VAL A 14 -25.63 -35.08 17.70
N HIS A 15 -25.56 -33.96 18.44
CA HIS A 15 -26.19 -32.71 18.02
C HIS A 15 -25.62 -32.17 16.71
N MET A 16 -24.31 -32.28 16.48
CA MET A 16 -23.69 -31.89 15.21
C MET A 16 -24.26 -32.70 14.04
N ARG A 17 -24.42 -34.02 14.21
CA ARG A 17 -24.99 -34.91 13.19
C ARG A 17 -26.47 -34.60 12.92
N GLU A 18 -27.25 -34.30 13.95
CA GLU A 18 -28.66 -33.88 13.80
C GLU A 18 -28.79 -32.56 13.04
N ILE A 19 -27.95 -31.57 13.37
CA ILE A 19 -27.92 -30.27 12.69
C ILE A 19 -27.45 -30.44 11.24
N PHE A 20 -26.43 -31.28 10.99
CA PHE A 20 -25.97 -31.59 9.64
C PHE A 20 -27.10 -32.21 8.82
N TRP A 21 -27.85 -33.15 9.40
CA TRP A 21 -28.97 -33.80 8.74
C TRP A 21 -30.09 -32.83 8.35
N ALA A 22 -30.24 -31.69 9.02
CA ALA A 22 -31.21 -30.66 8.62
C ALA A 22 -30.97 -30.16 7.17
N LEU A 23 -29.73 -30.24 6.66
CA LEU A 23 -29.41 -29.89 5.27
C LEU A 23 -30.12 -30.81 4.26
N SER A 24 -30.41 -32.06 4.62
CA SER A 24 -31.17 -33.00 3.78
C SER A 24 -32.63 -32.59 3.55
N ARG A 25 -33.17 -31.68 4.39
CA ARG A 25 -34.54 -31.16 4.27
C ARG A 25 -34.69 -30.08 3.19
N ILE A 26 -33.57 -29.58 2.65
CA ILE A 26 -33.55 -28.57 1.59
C ILE A 26 -33.17 -29.27 0.29
N SER A 27 -33.90 -29.00 -0.80
CA SER A 27 -33.56 -29.61 -2.09
C SER A 27 -32.22 -29.10 -2.61
N PHE A 28 -31.44 -29.99 -3.22
CA PHE A 28 -30.14 -29.65 -3.79
C PHE A 28 -30.25 -28.49 -4.79
N ASP A 29 -31.25 -28.50 -5.66
CA ASP A 29 -31.48 -27.45 -6.67
C ASP A 29 -31.76 -26.07 -6.07
N VAL A 30 -32.36 -26.02 -4.87
CA VAL A 30 -32.53 -24.76 -4.14
C VAL A 30 -31.18 -24.29 -3.59
N VAL A 31 -30.37 -25.19 -3.04
CA VAL A 31 -29.06 -24.84 -2.48
C VAL A 31 -28.08 -24.34 -3.55
N VAL A 32 -28.09 -24.94 -4.75
CA VAL A 32 -27.21 -24.54 -5.87
C VAL A 32 -27.87 -23.59 -6.88
N GLY A 33 -29.03 -23.03 -6.52
CA GLY A 33 -29.76 -22.11 -7.38
C GLY A 33 -28.98 -20.83 -7.65
N SER A 34 -28.97 -20.36 -8.90
CA SER A 34 -28.14 -19.23 -9.37
C SER A 34 -28.39 -17.89 -8.65
N ARG A 35 -29.55 -17.74 -7.98
CA ARG A 35 -29.94 -16.55 -7.19
C ARG A 35 -29.91 -16.79 -5.68
N ASN A 36 -29.51 -17.97 -5.23
CA ASN A 36 -29.61 -18.40 -3.83
C ASN A 36 -28.27 -18.33 -3.09
N ALA A 37 -27.42 -17.35 -3.42
CA ALA A 37 -26.08 -17.20 -2.85
C ALA A 37 -26.07 -17.22 -1.31
N ILE A 38 -27.06 -16.59 -0.66
CA ILE A 38 -27.18 -16.60 0.80
C ILE A 38 -27.40 -18.03 1.33
N VAL A 39 -28.28 -18.80 0.66
CA VAL A 39 -28.58 -20.19 1.03
C VAL A 39 -27.35 -21.07 0.79
N THR A 40 -26.67 -20.92 -0.35
CA THR A 40 -25.45 -21.66 -0.66
C THR A 40 -24.34 -21.39 0.37
N ALA A 41 -24.12 -20.11 0.71
CA ALA A 41 -23.15 -19.73 1.75
C ALA A 41 -23.53 -20.30 3.11
N ALA A 42 -24.81 -20.21 3.50
CA ALA A 42 -25.29 -20.76 4.77
C ALA A 42 -25.13 -22.29 4.82
N ALA A 43 -25.42 -22.99 3.72
CA ALA A 43 -25.20 -24.44 3.62
C ALA A 43 -23.73 -24.80 3.77
N CYS A 44 -22.82 -24.08 3.09
CA CYS A 44 -21.38 -24.32 3.23
C CYS A 44 -20.89 -24.05 4.67
N ARG A 45 -21.34 -22.95 5.30
CA ARG A 45 -21.01 -22.67 6.71
C ARG A 45 -21.57 -23.73 7.65
N LEU A 46 -22.78 -24.24 7.39
CA LEU A 46 -23.36 -25.32 8.18
C LEU A 46 -22.49 -26.56 8.08
N ILE A 47 -22.11 -26.97 6.85
CA ILE A 47 -21.20 -28.09 6.63
C ILE A 47 -19.87 -27.88 7.36
N SER A 48 -19.28 -26.68 7.30
CA SER A 48 -18.00 -26.40 7.95
C SER A 48 -18.04 -26.60 9.47
N ILE A 49 -19.16 -26.29 10.12
CA ILE A 49 -19.30 -26.39 11.57
C ILE A 49 -19.89 -27.70 12.08
N THR A 50 -20.57 -28.50 11.24
CA THR A 50 -21.30 -29.71 11.70
C THR A 50 -20.84 -31.03 11.08
N LEU A 51 -20.02 -31.02 10.04
CA LEU A 51 -19.53 -32.25 9.41
C LEU A 51 -18.60 -33.02 10.36
N THR A 52 -18.84 -34.32 10.55
CA THR A 52 -18.01 -35.20 11.39
C THR A 52 -17.40 -36.35 10.60
N LEU A 53 -16.41 -37.04 11.19
CA LEU A 53 -15.66 -38.11 10.53
C LEU A 53 -16.55 -39.26 10.02
N PRO A 54 -17.53 -39.76 10.80
CA PRO A 54 -18.52 -40.71 10.30
C PRO A 54 -19.21 -40.29 9.01
N GLU A 55 -19.64 -39.03 8.87
CA GLU A 55 -20.31 -38.56 7.63
C GLU A 55 -19.36 -38.42 6.45
N ILE A 56 -18.08 -38.14 6.72
CA ILE A 56 -17.03 -38.08 5.69
C ILE A 56 -16.77 -39.47 5.11
N GLN A 57 -16.69 -40.48 5.97
CA GLN A 57 -16.39 -41.86 5.58
C GLN A 57 -17.61 -42.64 5.07
N SER A 58 -18.82 -42.19 5.41
CA SER A 58 -20.06 -42.82 4.98
C SER A 58 -20.32 -42.63 3.48
N ASP A 59 -20.56 -43.75 2.79
CA ASP A 59 -21.02 -43.78 1.40
C ASP A 59 -22.21 -44.76 1.25
N PRO A 60 -23.45 -44.27 0.99
CA PRO A 60 -23.84 -42.87 0.86
C PRO A 60 -23.95 -42.16 2.22
N SER A 61 -23.52 -40.90 2.26
CA SER A 61 -23.65 -40.02 3.43
C SER A 61 -25.13 -39.69 3.73
N PRO A 62 -25.53 -39.50 5.01
CA PRO A 62 -26.91 -39.14 5.40
C PRO A 62 -27.45 -37.85 4.78
N VAL A 63 -26.54 -36.94 4.39
CA VAL A 63 -26.87 -35.75 3.60
C VAL A 63 -26.35 -35.98 2.18
N PRO A 64 -27.21 -36.37 1.23
CA PRO A 64 -26.76 -36.58 -0.14
C PRO A 64 -26.23 -35.26 -0.72
N HIS A 65 -25.20 -35.35 -1.57
CA HIS A 65 -24.64 -34.22 -2.33
C HIS A 65 -23.92 -33.11 -1.55
N TRP A 66 -23.64 -33.25 -0.25
CA TRP A 66 -22.89 -32.24 0.51
C TRP A 66 -21.55 -31.85 -0.15
N ARG A 67 -20.83 -32.83 -0.74
CA ARG A 67 -19.61 -32.58 -1.52
C ARG A 67 -19.85 -31.72 -2.76
N LYS A 68 -20.97 -31.93 -3.46
CA LYS A 68 -21.36 -31.15 -4.64
C LYS A 68 -21.77 -29.72 -4.27
N ILE A 69 -22.36 -29.53 -3.08
CA ILE A 69 -22.69 -28.19 -2.55
C ILE A 69 -21.40 -27.38 -2.36
N ILE A 70 -20.36 -28.00 -1.77
CA ILE A 70 -19.06 -27.36 -1.60
C ILE A 70 -18.41 -27.06 -2.96
N ASP A 71 -18.35 -28.03 -3.87
CA ASP A 71 -17.77 -27.84 -5.20
C ASP A 71 -18.45 -26.69 -5.97
N HIS A 72 -19.78 -26.63 -5.89
CA HIS A 72 -20.55 -25.53 -6.45
C HIS A 72 -20.21 -24.19 -5.76
N GLY A 73 -20.09 -24.19 -4.43
CA GLY A 73 -19.75 -23.00 -3.65
C GLY A 73 -18.36 -22.44 -3.99
N LEU A 74 -17.36 -23.30 -4.20
CA LEU A 74 -16.02 -22.90 -4.65
C LEU A 74 -16.06 -22.22 -6.02
N LYS A 75 -16.90 -22.73 -6.93
CA LYS A 75 -17.05 -22.20 -8.30
C LYS A 75 -18.08 -21.06 -8.41
N HIS A 76 -18.65 -20.62 -7.30
CA HIS A 76 -19.70 -19.62 -7.28
C HIS A 76 -19.14 -18.22 -7.57
N ARG A 77 -19.93 -17.36 -8.24
CA ARG A 77 -19.54 -15.98 -8.60
C ARG A 77 -19.47 -14.98 -7.43
N THR A 78 -19.87 -15.39 -6.23
CA THR A 78 -20.01 -14.51 -5.06
C THR A 78 -18.97 -14.88 -4.02
N THR A 79 -18.14 -13.91 -3.63
CA THR A 79 -17.01 -14.12 -2.72
C THR A 79 -17.42 -14.72 -1.37
N SER A 80 -18.53 -14.27 -0.78
CA SER A 80 -19.00 -14.80 0.51
C SER A 80 -19.41 -16.29 0.45
N VAL A 81 -19.77 -16.79 -0.73
CA VAL A 81 -20.06 -18.22 -0.96
C VAL A 81 -18.76 -19.00 -1.10
N GLN A 82 -17.81 -18.47 -1.87
CA GLN A 82 -16.48 -19.06 -2.05
C GLN A 82 -15.75 -19.20 -0.71
N GLU A 83 -15.78 -18.15 0.13
CA GLU A 83 -15.19 -18.17 1.48
C GLU A 83 -15.85 -19.24 2.38
N ALA A 84 -17.18 -19.27 2.41
CA ALA A 84 -17.90 -20.28 3.19
C ALA A 84 -17.60 -21.71 2.72
N ALA A 85 -17.47 -21.93 1.41
CA ALA A 85 -17.10 -23.21 0.83
C ALA A 85 -15.65 -23.58 1.15
N ALA A 86 -14.72 -22.62 1.13
CA ALA A 86 -13.33 -22.84 1.51
C ALA A 86 -13.20 -23.19 3.01
N ASP A 87 -13.94 -22.52 3.89
CA ASP A 87 -14.01 -22.88 5.32
C ASP A 87 -14.60 -24.28 5.53
N ALA A 88 -15.55 -24.70 4.69
CA ALA A 88 -16.04 -26.07 4.69
C ALA A 88 -14.91 -27.04 4.35
N VAL A 89 -14.19 -26.84 3.24
CA VAL A 89 -13.03 -27.69 2.87
C VAL A 89 -12.00 -27.75 4.00
N ALA A 90 -11.73 -26.62 4.64
CA ALA A 90 -10.79 -26.52 5.76
C ALA A 90 -11.16 -27.46 6.92
N SER A 91 -12.45 -27.51 7.30
CA SER A 91 -12.89 -28.24 8.50
C SER A 91 -12.69 -29.75 8.42
N PHE A 92 -12.64 -30.32 7.22
CA PHE A 92 -12.36 -31.74 6.99
C PHE A 92 -11.05 -31.99 6.23
N SER A 93 -10.19 -30.95 6.10
CA SER A 93 -8.98 -31.02 5.30
C SER A 93 -8.01 -32.11 5.75
N ARG A 94 -7.93 -32.42 7.05
CA ARG A 94 -7.16 -33.56 7.59
C ARG A 94 -7.49 -34.90 6.93
N HIS A 95 -8.70 -35.06 6.43
CA HIS A 95 -9.18 -36.29 5.81
C HIS A 95 -9.21 -36.23 4.27
N LEU A 96 -8.69 -35.15 3.67
CA LEU A 96 -8.62 -34.92 2.22
C LEU A 96 -7.29 -35.38 1.60
N LEU A 97 -7.06 -36.70 1.50
CA LEU A 97 -5.80 -37.22 0.91
C LEU A 97 -5.69 -37.04 -0.62
N PHE A 98 -6.79 -36.83 -1.36
CA PHE A 98 -6.77 -36.82 -2.86
C PHE A 98 -6.98 -35.43 -3.51
N CYS A 99 -7.35 -34.39 -2.76
CA CYS A 99 -7.80 -33.13 -3.36
C CYS A 99 -6.70 -32.08 -3.55
N ILE A 100 -5.62 -32.06 -2.76
CA ILE A 100 -4.68 -30.92 -2.74
C ILE A 100 -3.91 -30.77 -4.07
N SER A 101 -3.39 -31.86 -4.64
CA SER A 101 -2.70 -31.83 -5.94
C SER A 101 -3.62 -31.38 -7.09
N THR A 102 -4.91 -31.74 -7.02
CA THR A 102 -5.91 -31.27 -7.98
C THR A 102 -6.14 -29.77 -7.84
N LEU A 103 -6.27 -29.25 -6.62
CA LEU A 103 -6.43 -27.82 -6.34
C LEU A 103 -5.22 -27.00 -6.82
N ILE A 104 -4.00 -27.50 -6.60
CA ILE A 104 -2.75 -26.88 -7.09
C ILE A 104 -2.76 -26.77 -8.62
N ARG A 105 -3.12 -27.88 -9.30
CA ARG A 105 -3.21 -27.91 -10.77
C ARG A 105 -4.29 -26.94 -11.27
N GLU A 106 -5.46 -26.94 -10.63
CA GLU A 106 -6.58 -26.09 -11.00
C GLU A 106 -6.27 -24.60 -10.80
N LEU A 107 -5.52 -24.22 -9.75
CA LEU A 107 -5.10 -22.83 -9.57
C LEU A 107 -4.25 -22.36 -10.76
N SER A 108 -3.41 -23.24 -11.29
CA SER A 108 -2.51 -22.92 -12.40
C SER A 108 -3.19 -22.93 -13.77
N SER A 109 -4.19 -23.78 -13.99
CA SER A 109 -4.76 -24.06 -15.33
C SER A 109 -6.20 -23.61 -15.55
N SER A 110 -6.95 -23.32 -14.48
CA SER A 110 -8.37 -23.01 -14.59
C SER A 110 -8.65 -21.57 -15.00
N PRO A 111 -9.86 -21.26 -15.50
CA PRO A 111 -10.29 -19.89 -15.75
C PRO A 111 -10.32 -19.04 -14.47
N PRO A 112 -10.20 -17.69 -14.58
CA PRO A 112 -10.22 -16.75 -13.46
C PRO A 112 -11.27 -17.01 -12.38
N ILE A 113 -12.51 -17.31 -12.77
CA ILE A 113 -13.62 -17.51 -11.84
C ILE A 113 -13.41 -18.69 -10.90
N ILE A 114 -12.70 -19.73 -11.35
CA ILE A 114 -12.38 -20.91 -10.56
C ILE A 114 -11.12 -20.63 -9.71
N GLN A 115 -10.13 -19.92 -10.27
CA GLN A 115 -8.89 -19.59 -9.56
C GLN A 115 -9.13 -18.78 -8.28
N GLN A 116 -10.15 -17.93 -8.26
CA GLN A 116 -10.43 -16.99 -7.18
C GLN A 116 -10.52 -17.67 -5.81
N SER A 117 -11.27 -18.77 -5.69
CA SER A 117 -11.46 -19.45 -4.40
C SER A 117 -10.27 -20.30 -3.98
N LEU A 118 -9.43 -20.74 -4.92
CA LEU A 118 -8.43 -21.78 -4.69
C LEU A 118 -7.30 -21.33 -3.78
N GLY A 119 -6.90 -20.05 -3.83
CA GLY A 119 -5.95 -19.48 -2.87
C GLY A 119 -6.46 -19.60 -1.43
N THR A 120 -7.73 -19.28 -1.20
CA THR A 120 -8.37 -19.40 0.13
C THR A 120 -8.41 -20.86 0.59
N VAL A 121 -8.75 -21.79 -0.30
CA VAL A 121 -8.81 -23.22 0.05
C VAL A 121 -7.42 -23.75 0.41
N LEU A 122 -6.41 -23.51 -0.44
CA LEU A 122 -5.04 -23.94 -0.18
C LEU A 122 -4.51 -23.34 1.12
N GLY A 123 -4.83 -22.08 1.41
CA GLY A 123 -4.48 -21.45 2.69
C GLY A 123 -5.15 -22.09 3.92
N ALA A 124 -6.27 -22.77 3.75
CA ALA A 124 -7.07 -23.32 4.85
C ALA A 124 -6.86 -24.83 5.09
N VAL A 125 -6.03 -25.48 4.28
CA VAL A 125 -5.68 -26.89 4.45
C VAL A 125 -4.85 -27.07 5.72
N ASP A 126 -5.19 -28.09 6.52
CA ASP A 126 -4.34 -28.51 7.63
C ASP A 126 -3.13 -29.32 7.12
N TYR A 127 -2.02 -28.61 6.88
CA TYR A 127 -0.77 -29.21 6.42
C TYR A 127 -0.05 -30.03 7.50
N SER A 128 -0.47 -29.98 8.77
CA SER A 128 0.08 -30.86 9.80
C SER A 128 -0.24 -32.33 9.52
N ALA A 129 -1.36 -32.60 8.82
CA ALA A 129 -1.79 -33.92 8.38
C ALA A 129 -1.31 -34.28 6.96
N HIS A 130 -0.88 -33.29 6.16
CA HIS A 130 -0.52 -33.44 4.74
C HIS A 130 0.85 -32.83 4.42
N THR A 131 1.87 -33.20 5.18
CA THR A 131 3.22 -32.63 5.08
C THR A 131 3.84 -32.73 3.69
N ASN A 132 3.55 -33.81 2.97
CA ASN A 132 4.06 -34.04 1.61
C ASN A 132 3.53 -33.03 0.58
N ALA A 133 2.33 -32.47 0.80
CA ALA A 133 1.69 -31.54 -0.13
C ALA A 133 2.05 -30.07 0.16
N LEU A 134 2.62 -29.78 1.34
CA LEU A 134 2.97 -28.42 1.75
C LEU A 134 4.03 -27.78 0.81
N PRO A 135 5.14 -28.45 0.44
CA PRO A 135 6.11 -27.86 -0.48
C PRO A 135 5.51 -27.48 -1.83
N GLU A 136 4.73 -28.39 -2.44
CA GLU A 136 4.07 -28.13 -3.73
C GLU A 136 3.06 -26.97 -3.64
N ALA A 137 2.30 -26.90 -2.55
CA ALA A 137 1.35 -25.82 -2.34
C ALA A 137 2.03 -24.47 -2.12
N THR A 138 3.08 -24.42 -1.27
CA THR A 138 3.83 -23.19 -1.02
C THR A 138 4.48 -22.65 -2.29
N GLN A 139 5.10 -23.53 -3.09
CA GLN A 139 5.69 -23.17 -4.37
C GLN A 139 4.63 -22.66 -5.35
N CYS A 140 3.50 -23.36 -5.49
CA CYS A 140 2.43 -22.94 -6.39
C CYS A 140 1.89 -21.54 -6.03
N LEU A 141 1.65 -21.27 -4.75
CA LEU A 141 1.17 -19.97 -4.29
C LEU A 141 2.21 -18.86 -4.51
N LEU A 142 3.49 -19.13 -4.23
CA LEU A 142 4.59 -18.20 -4.49
C LEU A 142 4.71 -17.85 -5.98
N GLU A 143 4.69 -18.85 -6.87
CA GLU A 143 4.72 -18.61 -8.32
C GLU A 143 3.49 -17.84 -8.80
N PHE A 144 2.32 -18.07 -8.20
CA PHE A 144 1.07 -17.43 -8.60
C PHE A 144 1.05 -15.92 -8.31
N VAL A 145 1.69 -15.48 -7.22
CA VAL A 145 1.72 -14.06 -6.84
C VAL A 145 2.89 -13.29 -7.45
N LYS A 146 3.85 -13.97 -8.09
CA LYS A 146 4.99 -13.28 -8.71
C LYS A 146 4.51 -12.25 -9.74
N PRO A 147 5.07 -11.03 -9.74
CA PRO A 147 4.75 -10.02 -10.75
C PRO A 147 4.97 -10.57 -12.16
N SER A 148 3.92 -10.59 -12.98
CA SER A 148 4.05 -10.97 -14.39
C SER A 148 4.60 -9.79 -15.19
N HIS A 149 5.75 -9.97 -15.85
CA HIS A 149 6.29 -8.98 -16.80
C HIS A 149 5.47 -8.84 -18.09
N LYS A 150 4.42 -9.66 -18.28
CA LYS A 150 3.54 -9.60 -19.45
C LYS A 150 2.39 -8.63 -19.19
N SER A 151 2.15 -7.72 -20.13
CA SER A 151 1.00 -6.80 -20.11
C SER A 151 -0.11 -7.31 -21.06
N PRO A 152 -1.39 -7.35 -20.64
CA PRO A 152 -1.84 -7.16 -19.26
C PRO A 152 -1.36 -8.33 -18.38
N PRO A 153 -1.16 -8.12 -17.06
CA PRO A 153 -0.82 -9.20 -16.16
C PRO A 153 -1.89 -10.28 -16.29
N LYS A 154 -1.49 -11.46 -16.75
CA LYS A 154 -2.36 -12.64 -16.81
C LYS A 154 -2.62 -13.10 -15.38
N GLN A 155 -3.54 -12.48 -14.64
CA GLN A 155 -4.05 -13.04 -13.38
C GLN A 155 -5.22 -12.23 -12.84
N ASN A 156 -6.24 -12.96 -12.42
CA ASN A 156 -7.35 -12.50 -11.59
C ASN A 156 -6.80 -11.83 -10.30
N VAL A 157 -7.05 -10.53 -10.12
CA VAL A 157 -6.56 -9.75 -8.96
C VAL A 157 -7.11 -10.32 -7.64
N GLU A 158 -8.35 -10.79 -7.64
CA GLU A 158 -8.97 -11.44 -6.49
C GLU A 158 -8.31 -12.78 -6.16
N ALA A 159 -7.93 -13.57 -7.17
CA ALA A 159 -7.17 -14.81 -6.97
C ALA A 159 -5.79 -14.52 -6.38
N ARG A 160 -5.05 -13.52 -6.90
CA ARG A 160 -3.73 -13.14 -6.35
C ARG A 160 -3.85 -12.67 -4.90
N ARG A 161 -4.82 -11.79 -4.61
CA ARG A 161 -5.13 -11.35 -3.25
C ARG A 161 -5.36 -12.55 -2.32
N ASN A 162 -6.16 -13.52 -2.75
CA ASN A 162 -6.44 -14.71 -1.95
C ASN A 162 -5.21 -15.61 -1.78
N CYS A 163 -4.32 -15.70 -2.78
CA CYS A 163 -3.04 -16.39 -2.64
C CYS A 163 -2.08 -15.68 -1.66
N TYR A 164 -2.04 -14.35 -1.65
CA TYR A 164 -1.31 -13.59 -0.62
C TYR A 164 -1.87 -13.86 0.78
N ALA A 165 -3.18 -13.82 0.94
CA ALA A 165 -3.84 -14.15 2.22
C ALA A 165 -3.60 -15.60 2.66
N ALA A 166 -3.36 -16.53 1.71
CA ALA A 166 -3.07 -17.92 2.03
C ALA A 166 -1.77 -18.08 2.81
N PHE A 167 -0.75 -17.24 2.59
CA PHE A 167 0.55 -17.36 3.25
C PHE A 167 0.44 -17.33 4.78
N SER A 168 -0.30 -16.37 5.34
CA SER A 168 -0.43 -16.25 6.79
C SER A 168 -1.32 -17.34 7.37
N ARG A 169 -2.33 -17.78 6.62
CA ARG A 169 -3.17 -18.92 7.00
C ARG A 169 -2.35 -20.21 7.07
N ILE A 170 -1.51 -20.50 6.07
CA ILE A 170 -0.58 -21.65 6.10
C ILE A 170 0.30 -21.59 7.34
N LEU A 171 0.98 -20.45 7.58
CA LEU A 171 1.81 -20.29 8.75
C LEU A 171 1.03 -20.57 10.05
N SER A 172 -0.19 -20.05 10.17
CA SER A 172 -1.03 -20.27 11.37
C SER A 172 -1.34 -21.74 11.66
N THR A 173 -1.39 -22.60 10.62
CA THR A 173 -1.65 -24.04 10.82
C THR A 173 -0.44 -24.80 11.36
N VAL A 174 0.77 -24.30 11.11
CA VAL A 174 2.02 -24.99 11.46
C VAL A 174 2.88 -24.25 12.50
N ILE A 175 2.50 -23.04 12.90
CA ILE A 175 3.32 -22.14 13.72
C ILE A 175 3.81 -22.79 15.03
N GLY A 176 2.98 -23.62 15.66
CA GLY A 176 3.33 -24.29 16.93
C GLY A 176 4.52 -25.24 16.83
N ASN A 177 4.88 -25.70 15.62
CA ASN A 177 6.08 -26.49 15.35
C ASN A 177 6.68 -26.10 13.98
N VAL A 178 6.78 -24.79 13.71
CA VAL A 178 7.09 -24.27 12.36
C VAL A 178 8.34 -24.90 11.75
N THR A 179 9.39 -25.14 12.55
CA THR A 179 10.67 -25.67 12.10
C THR A 179 10.59 -27.11 11.57
N GLN A 180 9.55 -27.85 11.92
CA GLN A 180 9.29 -29.19 11.39
C GLN A 180 8.65 -29.15 9.99
N TYR A 181 7.89 -28.09 9.69
CA TYR A 181 7.02 -28.03 8.51
C TYR A 181 7.52 -27.05 7.44
N LEU A 182 8.10 -25.92 7.85
CA LEU A 182 8.57 -24.86 6.96
C LEU A 182 10.01 -24.50 7.30
N THR A 183 10.85 -24.40 6.28
CA THR A 183 12.19 -23.85 6.43
C THR A 183 12.12 -22.33 6.57
N ALA A 184 13.15 -21.74 7.19
CA ALA A 184 13.33 -20.30 7.23
C ALA A 184 13.27 -19.68 5.82
N GLU A 185 13.83 -20.32 4.80
CA GLU A 185 13.81 -19.84 3.41
C GLU A 185 12.39 -19.70 2.85
N VAL A 186 11.50 -20.67 3.10
CA VAL A 186 10.11 -20.61 2.64
C VAL A 186 9.35 -19.51 3.38
N VAL A 187 9.52 -19.40 4.70
CA VAL A 187 8.90 -18.32 5.50
C VAL A 187 9.37 -16.94 5.01
N ASN A 188 10.66 -16.80 4.73
CA ASN A 188 11.24 -15.59 4.17
C ASN A 188 10.69 -15.28 2.78
N SER A 189 10.48 -16.29 1.93
CA SER A 189 9.93 -16.13 0.58
C SER A 189 8.48 -15.64 0.62
N PHE A 190 7.67 -16.12 1.57
CA PHE A 190 6.33 -15.57 1.82
C PHE A 190 6.41 -14.11 2.26
N TYR A 191 7.28 -13.81 3.23
CA TYR A 191 7.45 -12.46 3.75
C TYR A 191 7.91 -11.47 2.65
N ASP A 192 8.88 -11.86 1.83
CA ASP A 192 9.38 -11.05 0.71
C ASP A 192 8.32 -10.85 -0.37
N SER A 193 7.52 -11.89 -0.65
CA SER A 193 6.40 -11.77 -1.58
C SER A 193 5.37 -10.76 -1.08
N LEU A 194 5.05 -10.76 0.23
CA LEU A 194 4.15 -9.78 0.84
C LEU A 194 4.73 -8.36 0.78
N LEU A 195 6.02 -8.18 1.07
CA LEU A 195 6.70 -6.88 0.90
C LEU A 195 6.63 -6.37 -0.54
N ASN A 196 6.84 -7.26 -1.52
CA ASN A 196 6.70 -6.91 -2.93
C ASN A 196 5.27 -6.53 -3.29
N GLY A 197 4.27 -7.21 -2.72
CA GLY A 197 2.85 -6.94 -2.93
C GLY A 197 2.40 -5.55 -2.45
N LEU A 198 3.12 -4.92 -1.52
CA LEU A 198 2.90 -3.51 -1.14
C LEU A 198 3.14 -2.51 -2.28
N ASN A 199 3.76 -2.93 -3.38
CA ASN A 199 3.99 -2.11 -4.56
C ASN A 199 3.05 -2.46 -5.73
N ASP A 200 1.96 -3.21 -5.49
CA ASP A 200 0.94 -3.48 -6.51
C ASP A 200 0.01 -2.26 -6.67
N TYR A 201 0.27 -1.46 -7.71
CA TYR A 201 -0.56 -0.32 -8.14
C TYR A 201 -1.38 -0.64 -9.40
N SER A 202 -1.76 -1.91 -9.59
CA SER A 202 -2.58 -2.33 -10.74
C SER A 202 -3.91 -1.59 -10.76
N MET A 203 -4.32 -1.14 -11.95
CA MET A 203 -5.59 -0.47 -12.19
C MET A 203 -6.42 -1.26 -13.20
N ASP A 204 -7.74 -1.32 -13.01
CA ASP A 204 -8.70 -1.77 -14.03
C ASP A 204 -9.88 -0.80 -14.13
N GLU A 205 -10.95 -1.17 -14.83
CA GLU A 205 -12.17 -0.35 -15.00
C GLU A 205 -12.86 0.05 -13.67
N ARG A 206 -12.54 -0.64 -12.57
CA ARG A 206 -13.05 -0.39 -11.21
C ARG A 206 -12.13 0.55 -10.40
N GLY A 207 -10.99 0.96 -10.95
CA GLY A 207 -10.01 1.81 -10.29
C GLY A 207 -8.78 1.04 -9.78
N ASP A 208 -8.26 1.44 -8.61
CA ASP A 208 -7.05 0.87 -7.99
C ASP A 208 -7.34 -0.48 -7.36
N VAL A 209 -7.48 -1.52 -8.19
CA VAL A 209 -7.67 -2.90 -7.72
C VAL A 209 -6.42 -3.48 -7.06
N GLY A 210 -5.24 -2.93 -7.36
CA GLY A 210 -3.99 -3.22 -6.65
C GLY A 210 -4.09 -2.95 -5.15
N SER A 211 -4.90 -1.96 -4.74
CA SER A 211 -5.17 -1.67 -3.32
C SER A 211 -5.66 -2.88 -2.52
N TRP A 212 -6.40 -3.80 -3.14
CA TRP A 212 -6.87 -5.03 -2.47
C TRP A 212 -5.72 -5.96 -2.13
N ILE A 213 -4.73 -6.06 -3.03
CA ILE A 213 -3.50 -6.80 -2.79
C ILE A 213 -2.68 -6.10 -1.72
N ARG A 214 -2.48 -4.78 -1.82
CA ARG A 214 -1.73 -4.01 -0.82
C ARG A 214 -2.31 -4.19 0.59
N VAL A 215 -3.63 -4.11 0.76
CA VAL A 215 -4.32 -4.39 2.03
C VAL A 215 -4.09 -5.82 2.51
N SER A 216 -4.24 -6.81 1.62
CA SER A 216 -3.98 -8.22 1.98
C SER A 216 -2.52 -8.43 2.41
N CYS A 217 -1.56 -7.72 1.81
CA CYS A 217 -0.16 -7.80 2.18
C CYS A 217 0.13 -7.08 3.50
N VAL A 218 -0.45 -5.91 3.75
CA VAL A 218 -0.39 -5.19 5.04
C VAL A 218 -0.87 -6.09 6.18
N GLN A 219 -2.03 -6.74 6.00
CA GLN A 219 -2.59 -7.68 6.97
C GLN A 219 -1.71 -8.93 7.12
N GLY A 220 -1.21 -9.48 6.00
CA GLY A 220 -0.33 -10.64 5.98
C GLY A 220 0.99 -10.41 6.73
N LEU A 221 1.70 -9.32 6.43
CA LEU A 221 2.95 -8.95 7.11
C LEU A 221 2.74 -8.80 8.62
N THR A 222 1.65 -8.14 9.01
CA THR A 222 1.27 -7.98 10.41
C THR A 222 1.05 -9.34 11.09
N ALA A 223 0.23 -10.20 10.50
CA ALA A 223 -0.06 -11.52 11.04
C ALA A 223 1.19 -12.42 11.12
N PHE A 224 2.07 -12.39 10.11
CA PHE A 224 3.35 -13.10 10.15
C PHE A 224 4.22 -12.63 11.32
N SER A 225 4.40 -11.33 11.46
CA SER A 225 5.20 -10.74 12.53
C SER A 225 4.64 -11.07 13.91
N GLU A 226 3.32 -10.96 14.11
CA GLU A 226 2.66 -11.34 15.36
C GLU A 226 2.89 -12.82 15.68
N MET A 227 2.62 -13.73 14.75
CA MET A 227 2.76 -15.17 14.97
C MET A 227 4.20 -15.56 15.30
N LEU A 228 5.18 -15.03 14.57
CA LEU A 228 6.60 -15.34 14.79
C LEU A 228 7.11 -14.76 16.12
N ILE A 229 6.70 -13.55 16.49
CA ILE A 229 7.10 -12.92 17.77
C ILE A 229 6.45 -13.63 18.96
N GLN A 230 5.16 -13.95 18.88
CA GLN A 230 4.42 -14.62 19.97
C GLN A 230 4.90 -16.05 20.23
N ASN A 231 5.44 -16.72 19.20
CA ASN A 231 5.98 -18.08 19.31
C ASN A 231 7.53 -18.10 19.34
N ALA A 232 8.17 -16.96 19.61
CA ALA A 232 9.62 -16.80 19.56
C ALA A 232 10.39 -17.84 20.41
N ASN A 233 9.84 -18.20 21.58
CA ASN A 233 10.41 -19.21 22.48
C ASN A 233 10.43 -20.63 21.91
N SER A 234 9.55 -20.94 20.94
CA SER A 234 9.43 -22.24 20.29
C SER A 234 10.13 -22.29 18.92
N ILE A 235 10.75 -21.19 18.49
CA ILE A 235 11.44 -21.08 17.19
C ILE A 235 12.93 -20.90 17.46
N PRO A 236 13.74 -21.98 17.37
CA PRO A 236 15.19 -21.86 17.38
C PRO A 236 15.68 -20.91 16.28
N ALA A 237 16.62 -20.02 16.62
CA ALA A 237 17.20 -19.04 15.72
C ALA A 237 16.13 -18.16 15.02
N LEU A 238 15.28 -17.50 15.81
CA LEU A 238 14.22 -16.60 15.31
C LEU A 238 14.73 -15.61 14.26
N GLU A 239 15.95 -15.11 14.37
CA GLU A 239 16.61 -14.22 13.40
C GLU A 239 16.64 -14.77 11.97
N THR A 240 16.59 -16.09 11.81
CA THR A 240 16.54 -16.72 10.48
C THR A 240 15.12 -16.73 9.92
N TYR A 241 14.09 -16.84 10.76
CA TYR A 241 12.67 -16.87 10.36
C TYR A 241 12.07 -15.46 10.24
N LEU A 242 12.42 -14.56 11.15
CA LEU A 242 12.06 -13.15 11.16
C LEU A 242 13.32 -12.29 11.36
N PRO A 243 14.10 -12.06 10.29
CA PRO A 243 15.20 -11.11 10.34
C PRO A 243 14.68 -9.73 10.79
N PRO A 244 15.36 -9.06 11.74
CA PRO A 244 14.95 -7.73 12.20
C PRO A 244 14.76 -6.71 11.06
N SER A 245 15.66 -6.76 10.07
CA SER A 245 15.57 -5.91 8.87
C SER A 245 14.27 -6.10 8.09
N LYS A 246 13.71 -7.31 8.05
CA LYS A 246 12.43 -7.59 7.38
C LYS A 246 11.25 -7.06 8.18
N LEU A 247 11.27 -7.18 9.51
CA LEU A 247 10.28 -6.55 10.37
C LEU A 247 10.26 -5.03 10.16
N HIS A 248 11.43 -4.38 10.13
CA HIS A 248 11.50 -2.93 9.86
C HIS A 248 11.06 -2.58 8.44
N ALA A 249 11.39 -3.39 7.44
CA ALA A 249 10.90 -3.20 6.07
C ALA A 249 9.37 -3.30 6.00
N ALA A 250 8.76 -4.23 6.74
CA ALA A 250 7.30 -4.34 6.84
C ALA A 250 6.68 -3.11 7.50
N ILE A 251 7.19 -2.68 8.65
CA ILE A 251 6.70 -1.48 9.34
C ILE A 251 6.82 -0.26 8.41
N SER A 252 7.98 -0.07 7.78
CA SER A 252 8.22 1.02 6.83
C SER A 252 7.25 1.00 5.65
N GLY A 253 7.01 -0.19 5.09
CA GLY A 253 6.07 -0.40 4.00
C GLY A 253 4.61 -0.16 4.40
N ILE A 254 4.20 -0.60 5.59
CA ILE A 254 2.85 -0.37 6.12
C ILE A 254 2.65 1.12 6.44
N LEU A 255 3.64 1.80 7.04
CA LEU A 255 3.58 3.25 7.28
C LEU A 255 3.46 4.04 5.97
N LYS A 256 4.20 3.64 4.92
CA LYS A 256 4.04 4.20 3.57
C LYS A 256 2.60 4.05 3.07
N GLN A 257 2.03 2.84 3.13
CA GLN A 257 0.62 2.61 2.74
C GLN A 257 -0.35 3.45 3.58
N GLY A 258 -0.02 3.66 4.85
CA GLY A 258 -0.79 4.45 5.80
C GLY A 258 -0.88 5.94 5.52
N VAL A 259 0.00 6.49 4.67
CA VAL A 259 0.00 7.91 4.30
C VAL A 259 -0.30 8.15 2.81
N GLU A 260 -0.69 7.09 2.09
CA GLU A 260 -1.06 7.14 0.68
C GLU A 260 -2.52 7.59 0.46
N ARG A 261 -2.90 7.74 -0.82
CA ARG A 261 -4.15 8.43 -1.23
C ARG A 261 -5.47 7.79 -0.79
N LEU A 262 -5.52 6.50 -0.50
CA LEU A 262 -6.77 5.74 -0.32
C LEU A 262 -7.15 5.55 1.16
N ASP A 263 -8.32 6.08 1.54
CA ASP A 263 -8.80 6.12 2.94
C ASP A 263 -8.89 4.74 3.59
N ASN A 264 -9.41 3.75 2.87
CA ASN A 264 -9.52 2.37 3.35
C ASN A 264 -8.14 1.74 3.58
N VAL A 265 -7.18 1.98 2.68
CA VAL A 265 -5.81 1.48 2.82
C VAL A 265 -5.12 2.14 4.02
N ARG A 266 -5.33 3.45 4.21
CA ARG A 266 -4.79 4.16 5.37
C ARG A 266 -5.32 3.62 6.68
N GLN A 267 -6.63 3.40 6.76
CA GLN A 267 -7.28 2.84 7.95
C GLN A 267 -6.75 1.45 8.30
N GLU A 268 -6.69 0.55 7.31
CA GLU A 268 -6.17 -0.80 7.52
C GLU A 268 -4.70 -0.79 7.95
N SER A 269 -3.89 0.11 7.36
CA SER A 269 -2.49 0.28 7.73
C SER A 269 -2.34 0.80 9.16
N GLY A 270 -3.17 1.77 9.58
CA GLY A 270 -3.17 2.28 10.96
C GLY A 270 -3.51 1.22 11.99
N GLU A 271 -4.52 0.40 11.72
CA GLU A 271 -4.89 -0.73 12.59
C GLU A 271 -3.77 -1.77 12.67
N CYS A 272 -3.11 -2.07 11.55
CA CYS A 272 -1.97 -2.99 11.51
C CYS A 272 -0.75 -2.45 12.27
N ILE A 273 -0.39 -1.18 12.11
CA ILE A 273 0.69 -0.54 12.87
C ILE A 273 0.38 -0.57 14.37
N ARG A 274 -0.86 -0.28 14.75
CA ARG A 274 -1.28 -0.35 16.15
C ARG A 274 -1.08 -1.75 16.73
N ARG A 275 -1.50 -2.79 16.00
CA ARG A 275 -1.30 -4.19 16.42
C ARG A 275 0.18 -4.53 16.59
N LEU A 276 1.03 -4.12 15.63
CA LEU A 276 2.48 -4.31 15.73
C LEU A 276 3.08 -3.57 16.93
N LEU A 277 2.69 -2.32 17.18
CA LEU A 277 3.17 -1.53 18.32
C LEU A 277 2.73 -2.09 19.68
N ALA A 278 1.61 -2.81 19.71
CA ALA A 278 1.10 -3.48 20.92
C ALA A 278 1.80 -4.82 21.19
N LEU A 279 2.63 -5.33 20.28
CA LEU A 279 3.34 -6.58 20.50
C LEU A 279 4.41 -6.45 21.57
N PRO A 280 4.54 -7.44 22.47
CA PRO A 280 5.71 -7.54 23.34
C PRO A 280 6.95 -7.83 22.48
N LEU A 281 8.11 -7.47 23.01
CA LEU A 281 9.39 -7.91 22.43
C LEU A 281 9.49 -9.44 22.48
N PRO A 282 10.16 -10.09 21.51
CA PRO A 282 10.28 -11.54 21.49
C PRO A 282 11.01 -12.03 22.75
N VAL A 283 10.51 -13.13 23.33
CA VAL A 283 11.05 -13.70 24.58
C VAL A 283 12.26 -14.58 24.27
N ILE A 284 13.36 -13.94 23.86
CA ILE A 284 14.66 -14.55 23.52
C ILE A 284 15.81 -13.67 24.02
N ASP A 285 16.99 -14.25 24.18
CA ASP A 285 18.20 -13.46 24.43
C ASP A 285 18.55 -12.59 23.22
N GLY A 286 19.06 -11.38 23.46
CA GLY A 286 19.45 -10.48 22.38
C GLY A 286 18.28 -9.91 21.56
N TYR A 287 17.08 -9.80 22.13
CA TYR A 287 15.87 -9.28 21.46
C TYR A 287 15.95 -7.83 20.96
N SER A 288 16.95 -7.06 21.39
CA SER A 288 17.10 -5.62 21.10
C SER A 288 16.89 -5.22 19.62
N PRO A 289 17.38 -5.98 18.63
CA PRO A 289 17.16 -5.68 17.21
C PRO A 289 15.69 -5.68 16.76
N TRP A 290 14.78 -6.36 17.47
CA TRP A 290 13.34 -6.34 17.16
C TRP A 290 12.59 -5.19 17.84
N SER A 291 13.28 -4.33 18.59
CA SER A 291 12.67 -3.14 19.17
C SER A 291 12.27 -2.15 18.09
N TYR A 292 11.19 -1.39 18.30
CA TYR A 292 10.65 -0.44 17.32
C TYR A 292 11.35 0.92 17.45
N PRO A 293 12.13 1.36 16.43
CA PRO A 293 12.66 2.72 16.39
C PRO A 293 11.54 3.74 16.46
N GLY A 294 11.72 4.76 17.30
CA GLY A 294 10.72 5.82 17.48
C GLY A 294 9.41 5.35 18.12
N SER A 295 9.39 4.19 18.81
CA SER A 295 8.20 3.68 19.52
C SER A 295 7.51 4.70 20.41
N GLN A 296 8.28 5.53 21.12
CA GLN A 296 7.73 6.60 21.95
C GLN A 296 6.96 7.63 21.12
N LEU A 297 7.53 8.05 19.98
CA LEU A 297 6.88 9.02 19.09
C LEU A 297 5.67 8.39 18.40
N LEU A 298 5.77 7.14 17.93
CA LEU A 298 4.64 6.41 17.36
C LEU A 298 3.48 6.29 18.36
N ASN A 299 3.79 5.96 19.61
CA ASN A 299 2.81 5.95 20.68
C ASN A 299 2.29 7.34 21.01
N GLU A 300 3.10 8.40 20.97
CA GLU A 300 2.64 9.78 21.19
C GLU A 300 1.65 10.23 20.10
N LEU A 301 2.01 10.01 18.83
CA LEU A 301 1.24 10.47 17.68
C LEU A 301 -0.09 9.72 17.54
N PHE A 302 -0.08 8.43 17.87
CA PHE A 302 -1.20 7.53 17.61
C PHE A 302 -1.70 6.82 18.86
N ASN A 303 -1.51 7.41 20.06
CA ASN A 303 -1.80 6.77 21.35
C ASN A 303 -3.25 6.25 21.47
N TRP A 304 -3.46 4.98 21.08
CA TRP A 304 -4.78 4.34 21.13
C TRP A 304 -5.15 3.81 22.52
N TRP A 305 -4.20 3.72 23.46
CA TRP A 305 -4.47 3.27 24.84
C TRP A 305 -5.30 4.29 25.63
N VAL A 306 -5.06 5.59 25.39
CA VAL A 306 -5.78 6.69 26.06
C VAL A 306 -7.28 6.73 25.68
N LEU A 307 -7.66 6.24 24.51
CA LEU A 307 -9.06 6.22 24.06
C LEU A 307 -9.90 5.11 24.72
N HIS A 308 -9.26 4.10 25.34
CA HIS A 308 -9.93 2.93 25.90
C HIS A 308 -9.81 2.79 27.43
N SER A 309 -9.01 3.62 28.10
CA SER A 309 -9.06 3.74 29.56
C SER A 309 -10.18 4.68 29.97
N THR A 310 -11.16 4.15 30.71
CA THR A 310 -12.35 4.88 31.20
C THR A 310 -12.01 6.09 32.08
N GLU A 311 -10.79 6.17 32.64
CA GLU A 311 -10.37 7.26 33.52
C GLU A 311 -9.89 8.53 32.77
N VAL A 312 -9.46 8.43 31.50
CA VAL A 312 -8.86 9.58 30.78
C VAL A 312 -9.86 10.35 29.92
N LYS A 313 -11.10 9.87 29.77
CA LYS A 313 -12.19 10.62 29.10
C LYS A 313 -12.45 12.00 29.72
N PHE A 314 -12.01 12.23 30.96
CA PHE A 314 -12.26 13.48 31.68
C PHE A 314 -11.20 14.58 31.44
N LYS A 315 -10.05 14.29 30.83
CA LYS A 315 -8.94 15.26 30.68
C LYS A 315 -8.73 15.79 29.27
N ILE A 316 -9.33 15.17 28.27
CA ILE A 316 -9.32 15.67 26.90
C ILE A 316 -10.76 16.10 26.62
N ASN A 317 -11.00 17.41 26.44
CA ASN A 317 -12.28 17.97 26.00
C ASN A 317 -12.58 17.52 24.55
N VAL A 318 -12.79 16.22 24.33
CA VAL A 318 -13.29 15.68 23.07
C VAL A 318 -14.71 15.21 23.32
N VAL A 319 -15.59 15.93 22.63
CA VAL A 319 -17.03 15.77 22.55
C VAL A 319 -17.45 14.31 22.58
N THR A 320 -18.29 13.98 23.57
CA THR A 320 -19.07 12.76 23.67
C THR A 320 -20.11 12.71 22.55
N SER A 321 -19.78 12.06 21.43
CA SER A 321 -20.66 11.32 20.49
C SER A 321 -20.00 11.28 19.12
N GLY A 322 -19.44 10.15 18.70
CA GLY A 322 -18.83 10.00 17.37
C GLY A 322 -17.54 9.20 17.41
N GLU A 323 -17.30 8.44 16.35
CA GLU A 323 -16.12 7.61 16.13
C GLU A 323 -14.82 8.41 16.39
N THR A 324 -13.84 7.79 17.06
CA THR A 324 -12.53 8.43 17.23
C THR A 324 -11.88 8.58 15.85
N PRO A 325 -11.43 9.78 15.46
CA PRO A 325 -10.90 10.03 14.13
C PRO A 325 -9.71 9.11 13.84
N GLY A 326 -9.76 8.46 12.67
CA GLY A 326 -8.85 7.39 12.28
C GLY A 326 -7.87 7.79 11.18
N TRP A 327 -7.07 6.82 10.72
CA TRP A 327 -6.11 7.03 9.62
C TRP A 327 -6.81 7.27 8.27
N ASN A 328 -8.09 6.92 8.16
CA ASN A 328 -8.94 7.33 7.04
C ASN A 328 -9.10 8.86 6.95
N GLU A 329 -9.05 9.61 8.06
CA GLU A 329 -9.31 11.05 8.07
C GLU A 329 -8.05 11.88 7.79
N ALA A 330 -7.91 12.34 6.54
CA ALA A 330 -6.76 13.12 6.08
C ALA A 330 -6.40 14.34 6.97
N PRO A 331 -7.35 15.22 7.37
CA PRO A 331 -7.04 16.37 8.24
C PRO A 331 -6.53 15.98 9.63
N TRP A 332 -6.96 14.82 10.15
CA TRP A 332 -6.47 14.31 11.44
C TRP A 332 -5.11 13.64 11.28
N LEU A 333 -4.93 12.84 10.23
CA LEU A 333 -3.75 12.03 10.01
C LEU A 333 -2.52 12.87 9.64
N PHE A 334 -2.60 13.72 8.61
CA PHE A 334 -1.39 14.27 7.99
C PHE A 334 -0.53 15.15 8.90
N PRO A 335 -1.09 16.03 9.76
CA PRO A 335 -0.28 16.77 10.73
C PRO A 335 0.51 15.86 11.69
N ARG A 336 -0.04 14.69 12.04
CA ARG A 336 0.61 13.70 12.90
C ARG A 336 1.62 12.87 12.12
N ALA A 337 1.22 12.37 10.95
CA ALA A 337 2.02 11.48 10.14
C ALA A 337 3.31 12.15 9.64
N LEU A 338 3.31 13.47 9.36
CA LEU A 338 4.51 14.19 8.93
C LEU A 338 5.65 14.12 9.96
N ARG A 339 5.31 14.02 11.26
CA ARG A 339 6.29 13.81 12.33
C ARG A 339 6.97 12.44 12.29
N LEU A 340 6.44 11.48 11.55
CA LEU A 340 7.12 10.20 11.32
C LEU A 340 8.42 10.35 10.55
N LEU A 341 8.62 11.48 9.84
CA LEU A 341 9.90 11.81 9.22
C LEU A 341 11.01 12.04 10.27
N GLU A 342 10.68 12.26 11.54
CA GLU A 342 11.66 12.30 12.64
C GLU A 342 12.31 10.92 12.90
N ILE A 343 11.73 9.82 12.40
CA ILE A 343 12.23 8.45 12.58
C ILE A 343 13.01 8.04 11.33
N SER A 344 14.35 8.10 11.39
CA SER A 344 15.26 7.86 10.26
C SER A 344 15.01 6.54 9.52
N GLU A 345 14.67 5.49 10.24
CA GLU A 345 14.49 4.12 9.76
C GLU A 345 13.29 3.99 8.83
N TYR A 346 12.25 4.81 9.04
CA TYR A 346 11.00 4.79 8.27
C TYR A 346 10.82 5.99 7.35
N ARG A 347 11.64 7.02 7.55
CA ARG A 347 11.57 8.33 6.88
C ARG A 347 11.45 8.22 5.36
N SER A 348 12.32 7.42 4.73
CA SER A 348 12.35 7.31 3.26
C SER A 348 11.03 6.77 2.71
N SER A 349 10.50 5.68 3.28
CA SER A 349 9.24 5.08 2.82
C SER A 349 8.03 5.97 3.12
N VAL A 350 8.00 6.61 4.29
CA VAL A 350 6.95 7.56 4.66
C VAL A 350 6.94 8.77 3.71
N LEU A 351 8.11 9.34 3.41
CA LEU A 351 8.25 10.45 2.47
C LEU A 351 7.76 10.05 1.07
N THR A 352 8.09 8.83 0.61
CA THR A 352 7.56 8.31 -0.66
C THR A 352 6.02 8.26 -0.64
N GLY A 353 5.42 7.82 0.47
CA GLY A 353 3.96 7.81 0.61
C GLY A 353 3.34 9.21 0.52
N PHE A 354 3.95 10.22 1.17
CA PHE A 354 3.49 11.61 1.05
C PHE A 354 3.63 12.16 -0.38
N VAL A 355 4.77 11.93 -1.02
CA VAL A 355 5.02 12.34 -2.40
C VAL A 355 3.97 11.75 -3.33
N LEU A 356 3.66 10.44 -3.21
CA LEU A 356 2.63 9.79 -4.00
C LEU A 356 1.22 10.37 -3.75
N THR A 357 0.92 10.78 -2.52
CA THR A 357 -0.34 11.45 -2.18
C THR A 357 -0.42 12.85 -2.74
N ILE A 358 0.65 13.66 -2.67
CA ILE A 358 0.68 14.99 -3.30
C ILE A 358 0.51 14.89 -4.82
N GLY A 359 1.09 13.87 -5.44
CA GLY A 359 0.96 13.64 -6.89
C GLY A 359 -0.37 13.02 -7.33
N CYS A 360 -1.29 12.74 -6.40
CA CYS A 360 -2.61 12.22 -6.75
C CYS A 360 -3.55 13.36 -7.19
N LYS A 361 -4.56 13.03 -8.00
CA LYS A 361 -5.57 14.00 -8.49
C LYS A 361 -6.76 14.17 -7.53
N THR A 362 -6.71 13.56 -6.35
CA THR A 362 -7.83 13.51 -5.40
C THR A 362 -7.72 14.66 -4.41
N ASP A 363 -8.43 15.75 -4.68
CA ASP A 363 -8.40 16.99 -3.89
C ASP A 363 -8.67 16.76 -2.38
N SER A 364 -9.59 15.85 -2.04
CA SER A 364 -9.97 15.56 -0.64
C SER A 364 -8.82 14.99 0.20
N THR A 365 -7.79 14.45 -0.43
CA THR A 365 -6.60 13.91 0.26
C THR A 365 -5.37 14.77 -0.01
N GLN A 366 -5.22 15.25 -1.25
CA GLN A 366 -4.09 16.06 -1.66
C GLN A 366 -4.03 17.39 -0.91
N ARG A 367 -5.14 18.13 -0.82
CA ARG A 367 -5.16 19.47 -0.19
C ARG A 367 -4.84 19.43 1.30
N PRO A 368 -5.46 18.55 2.12
CA PRO A 368 -5.09 18.46 3.53
C PRO A 368 -3.63 18.10 3.75
N LEU A 369 -3.05 17.22 2.92
CA LEU A 369 -1.62 16.90 3.00
C LEU A 369 -0.76 18.12 2.60
N ALA A 370 -1.08 18.80 1.50
CA ALA A 370 -0.35 19.98 1.05
C ALA A 370 -0.31 21.07 2.12
N THR A 371 -1.47 21.41 2.71
CA THR A 371 -1.56 22.38 3.81
C THR A 371 -0.74 21.94 5.02
N SER A 372 -0.83 20.67 5.41
CA SER A 372 -0.09 20.14 6.55
C SER A 372 1.42 20.13 6.30
N LEU A 373 1.85 19.76 5.08
CA LEU A 373 3.24 19.69 4.67
C LEU A 373 3.90 21.07 4.66
N VAL A 374 3.21 22.09 4.12
CA VAL A 374 3.64 23.48 4.15
C VAL A 374 3.81 23.96 5.60
N SER A 375 2.80 23.73 6.45
CA SER A 375 2.86 24.10 7.86
C SER A 375 4.03 23.41 8.58
N TYR A 376 4.23 22.12 8.29
CA TYR A 376 5.31 21.34 8.87
C TYR A 376 6.67 21.86 8.42
N ALA A 377 6.89 22.06 7.12
CA ALA A 377 8.14 22.58 6.59
C ALA A 377 8.49 23.97 7.17
N LYS A 378 7.50 24.87 7.32
CA LYS A 378 7.71 26.18 7.96
C LYS A 378 8.09 26.06 9.44
N SER A 379 7.58 25.03 10.14
CA SER A 379 7.87 24.79 11.56
C SER A 379 9.25 24.16 11.82
N LEU A 380 9.88 23.56 10.80
CA LEU A 380 11.18 22.93 10.95
C LEU A 380 12.30 23.97 11.17
N PRO A 381 13.34 23.61 11.95
CA PRO A 381 14.55 24.42 12.04
C PRO A 381 15.32 24.38 10.71
N LEU A 382 16.13 25.42 10.45
CA LEU A 382 17.00 25.48 9.27
C LEU A 382 18.14 24.46 9.36
N SER A 383 18.86 24.47 10.47
CA SER A 383 19.97 23.58 10.77
C SER A 383 20.16 23.61 12.28
N ASP A 384 19.76 22.53 12.94
CA ASP A 384 19.90 22.38 14.39
C ASP A 384 20.43 20.98 14.67
N GLN A 385 21.65 20.90 15.22
CA GLN A 385 22.30 19.63 15.55
C GLN A 385 21.54 18.81 16.60
N SER A 386 20.65 19.46 17.37
CA SER A 386 19.80 18.80 18.36
C SER A 386 18.46 18.32 17.79
N ALA A 387 18.04 18.84 16.63
CA ALA A 387 16.79 18.46 15.99
C ALA A 387 16.93 17.10 15.31
N LYS A 388 15.91 16.25 15.46
CA LYS A 388 15.85 14.94 14.78
C LYS A 388 15.64 15.06 13.26
N TYR A 389 15.07 16.19 12.84
CA TYR A 389 14.79 16.50 11.45
C TYR A 389 14.76 18.01 11.24
N ASP A 390 15.26 18.46 10.09
CA ASP A 390 15.32 19.87 9.70
C ASP A 390 14.87 20.05 8.25
N VAL A 391 14.58 21.28 7.85
CA VAL A 391 14.07 21.56 6.49
C VAL A 391 15.12 21.25 5.42
N ASN A 392 16.41 21.44 5.71
CA ASN A 392 17.49 21.09 4.80
C ASN A 392 17.48 19.59 4.44
N THR A 393 17.32 18.75 5.45
CA THR A 393 17.27 17.28 5.32
C THR A 393 16.01 16.85 4.57
N LEU A 394 14.86 17.52 4.79
CA LEU A 394 13.65 17.29 3.98
C LEU A 394 13.89 17.49 2.48
N ILE A 395 14.53 18.59 2.10
CA ILE A 395 14.85 18.88 0.70
C ILE A 395 15.87 17.88 0.14
N GLU A 396 16.90 17.56 0.92
CA GLU A 396 17.91 16.56 0.54
C GLU A 396 17.31 15.16 0.34
N ASP A 397 16.38 14.75 1.19
CA ASP A 397 15.68 13.47 1.09
C ASP A 397 14.82 13.42 -0.18
N LEU A 398 14.04 14.48 -0.47
CA LEU A 398 13.25 14.60 -1.71
C LEU A 398 14.13 14.54 -2.96
N ILE A 399 15.27 15.25 -2.94
CA ILE A 399 16.27 15.21 -4.01
C ILE A 399 16.87 13.81 -4.17
N SER A 400 17.17 13.14 -3.06
CA SER A 400 17.72 11.79 -3.05
C SER A 400 16.75 10.79 -3.70
N GLN A 401 15.46 10.89 -3.37
CA GLN A 401 14.42 10.08 -4.03
C GLN A 401 14.37 10.35 -5.54
N ALA A 402 14.41 11.61 -5.97
CA ALA A 402 14.42 11.95 -7.38
C ALA A 402 15.65 11.39 -8.12
N LYS A 403 16.84 11.47 -7.50
CA LYS A 403 18.08 10.92 -8.07
C LYS A 403 18.02 9.41 -8.25
N SER A 404 17.44 8.69 -7.28
CA SER A 404 17.39 7.23 -7.30
C SER A 404 16.62 6.69 -8.52
N GLN A 405 15.62 7.43 -9.01
CA GLN A 405 14.76 7.00 -10.12
C GLN A 405 14.44 8.15 -11.10
N ILE A 406 15.46 8.93 -11.49
CA ILE A 406 15.29 10.16 -12.31
C ILE A 406 14.66 9.92 -13.69
N MET A 407 14.68 8.68 -14.18
CA MET A 407 14.05 8.30 -15.46
C MET A 407 12.55 8.01 -15.32
N SER A 408 12.05 7.77 -14.11
CA SER A 408 10.65 7.42 -13.86
C SER A 408 9.79 8.68 -13.71
N ASN A 409 8.95 8.98 -14.70
CA ASN A 409 8.00 10.09 -14.61
C ASN A 409 6.98 9.88 -13.48
N ALA A 410 6.64 8.63 -13.17
CA ALA A 410 5.73 8.29 -12.07
C ALA A 410 6.27 8.69 -10.68
N ILE A 411 7.59 8.94 -10.56
CA ILE A 411 8.24 9.37 -9.32
C ILE A 411 8.64 10.83 -9.40
N VAL A 412 9.26 11.23 -10.51
CA VAL A 412 9.80 12.58 -10.65
C VAL A 412 8.69 13.65 -10.68
N ILE A 413 7.56 13.38 -11.34
CA ILE A 413 6.47 14.35 -11.42
C ILE A 413 5.88 14.64 -10.02
N PRO A 414 5.49 13.63 -9.22
CA PRO A 414 5.06 13.87 -7.84
C PRO A 414 6.08 14.61 -6.96
N ILE A 415 7.39 14.35 -7.13
CA ILE A 415 8.43 15.08 -6.40
C ILE A 415 8.46 16.56 -6.82
N LEU A 416 8.42 16.84 -8.13
CA LEU A 416 8.34 18.22 -8.64
C LEU A 416 7.10 18.94 -8.10
N GLN A 417 5.95 18.27 -8.10
CA GLN A 417 4.71 18.80 -7.54
C GLN A 417 4.84 19.09 -6.04
N THR A 418 5.53 18.23 -5.29
CA THR A 418 5.82 18.44 -3.87
C THR A 418 6.68 19.68 -3.65
N PHE A 419 7.71 19.90 -4.47
CA PHE A 419 8.49 21.13 -4.43
C PHE A 419 7.67 22.36 -4.79
N ASN A 420 6.84 22.29 -5.84
CA ASN A 420 5.98 23.40 -6.24
C ASN A 420 5.01 23.79 -5.12
N VAL A 421 4.37 22.83 -4.45
CA VAL A 421 3.52 23.09 -3.26
C VAL A 421 4.29 23.83 -2.15
N LEU A 422 5.53 23.43 -1.90
CA LEU A 422 6.36 24.05 -0.86
C LEU A 422 6.83 25.46 -1.25
N LEU A 423 7.20 25.67 -2.51
CA LEU A 423 7.69 26.96 -3.00
C LEU A 423 6.56 27.98 -3.17
N GLU A 424 5.43 27.57 -3.74
CA GLU A 424 4.25 28.43 -3.95
C GLU A 424 3.73 29.00 -2.62
N ALA A 425 3.82 28.21 -1.54
CA ALA A 425 3.41 28.64 -0.21
C ALA A 425 4.51 29.35 0.59
N ASP A 426 5.63 29.70 -0.03
CA ASP A 426 6.81 30.31 0.59
C ASP A 426 7.34 29.52 1.81
N ALA A 427 7.26 28.18 1.76
CA ALA A 427 7.75 27.33 2.85
C ALA A 427 9.28 27.24 2.88
N LEU A 428 9.95 27.59 1.78
CA LEU A 428 11.37 27.36 1.55
C LEU A 428 12.21 28.65 1.45
N SER A 429 11.63 29.85 1.60
CA SER A 429 12.35 31.15 1.52
C SER A 429 13.60 31.19 2.40
N ARG A 430 13.49 30.68 3.62
CA ARG A 430 14.60 30.65 4.60
C ARG A 430 15.83 29.87 4.11
N LEU A 431 15.69 28.99 3.12
CA LEU A 431 16.82 28.20 2.61
C LEU A 431 17.87 29.03 1.86
N SER A 432 17.53 30.18 1.28
CA SER A 432 18.55 31.04 0.65
C SER A 432 19.47 31.73 1.65
N GLU A 433 19.07 31.82 2.93
CA GLU A 433 19.87 32.43 3.99
C GLU A 433 20.97 31.49 4.50
N ASP A 434 20.85 30.20 4.22
CA ASP A 434 21.78 29.16 4.64
C ASP A 434 22.54 28.55 3.45
N SER A 435 23.85 28.35 3.61
CA SER A 435 24.70 27.83 2.54
C SER A 435 24.34 26.40 2.12
N ARG A 436 23.85 25.56 3.04
CA ARG A 436 23.40 24.18 2.73
C ARG A 436 22.07 24.23 1.99
N GLY A 437 21.14 25.07 2.43
CA GLY A 437 19.87 25.32 1.76
C GLY A 437 20.06 25.82 0.33
N LEU A 438 20.89 26.84 0.14
CA LEU A 438 21.17 27.41 -1.17
C LEU A 438 21.76 26.37 -2.13
N ARG A 439 22.72 25.54 -1.69
CA ARG A 439 23.27 24.44 -2.51
C ARG A 439 22.19 23.44 -2.92
N SER A 440 21.26 23.11 -2.02
CA SER A 440 20.14 22.22 -2.34
C SER A 440 19.23 22.81 -3.40
N LEU A 441 18.89 24.10 -3.31
CA LEU A 441 18.10 24.80 -4.33
C LEU A 441 18.82 24.88 -5.69
N GLU A 442 20.12 25.17 -5.70
CA GLU A 442 20.92 25.14 -6.93
C GLU A 442 20.93 23.75 -7.57
N GLN A 443 20.98 22.71 -6.74
CA GLN A 443 20.95 21.32 -7.17
C GLN A 443 19.58 20.92 -7.73
N LEU A 444 18.47 21.46 -7.21
CA LEU A 444 17.14 21.27 -7.80
C LEU A 444 17.11 21.75 -9.26
N ILE A 445 17.58 22.98 -9.49
CA ILE A 445 17.64 23.56 -10.84
C ILE A 445 18.49 22.64 -11.74
N THR A 446 19.72 22.33 -11.33
CA THR A 446 20.62 21.50 -12.13
C THR A 446 20.06 20.10 -12.40
N LEU A 447 19.39 19.48 -11.43
CA LEU A 447 18.87 18.12 -11.54
C LEU A 447 17.69 18.05 -12.52
N PHE A 448 16.72 18.96 -12.38
CA PHE A 448 15.44 18.86 -13.09
C PHE A 448 15.43 19.55 -14.45
N THR A 449 16.27 20.56 -14.70
CA THR A 449 16.37 21.21 -16.02
C THR A 449 17.34 20.51 -16.98
N ARG A 450 18.08 19.50 -16.50
CA ARG A 450 19.02 18.76 -17.34
C ARG A 450 18.31 18.08 -18.51
N ASN A 451 18.77 18.39 -19.73
CA ASN A 451 18.24 17.85 -20.99
C ASN A 451 16.75 18.12 -21.21
N ILE A 452 16.21 19.25 -20.72
CA ILE A 452 14.78 19.56 -20.84
C ILE A 452 14.28 19.49 -22.29
N SER A 453 15.06 19.99 -23.25
CA SER A 453 14.76 19.95 -24.69
C SER A 453 14.61 18.55 -25.28
N ARG A 454 15.11 17.52 -24.60
CA ARG A 454 15.00 16.10 -25.01
C ARG A 454 13.89 15.36 -24.27
N LEU A 455 13.28 15.96 -23.25
CA LEU A 455 12.18 15.34 -22.53
C LEU A 455 10.93 15.30 -23.40
N LYS A 456 10.22 14.17 -23.36
CA LYS A 456 8.96 13.98 -24.09
C LYS A 456 7.73 14.10 -23.19
N SER A 457 7.93 14.05 -21.88
CA SER A 457 6.84 14.11 -20.92
C SER A 457 6.45 15.55 -20.66
N VAL A 458 5.42 16.01 -21.36
CA VAL A 458 4.83 17.35 -21.19
C VAL A 458 4.48 17.65 -19.71
N PRO A 459 3.87 16.73 -18.94
CA PRO A 459 3.62 16.98 -17.51
C PRO A 459 4.89 17.22 -16.70
N ARG A 460 5.97 16.47 -16.97
CA ARG A 460 7.25 16.66 -16.29
C ARG A 460 7.89 18.00 -16.67
N ILE A 461 7.82 18.38 -17.95
CA ILE A 461 8.34 19.67 -18.42
C ILE A 461 7.61 20.82 -17.74
N HIS A 462 6.28 20.77 -17.68
CA HIS A 462 5.48 21.79 -16.99
C HIS A 462 5.80 21.89 -15.50
N GLU A 463 5.89 20.76 -14.79
CA GLU A 463 6.21 20.81 -13.36
C GLU A 463 7.64 21.29 -13.08
N THR A 464 8.59 21.00 -13.98
CA THR A 464 9.94 21.61 -13.92
C THR A 464 9.90 23.10 -14.23
N MET A 465 9.11 23.54 -15.21
CA MET A 465 8.96 24.97 -15.54
C MET A 465 8.44 25.74 -14.33
N LYS A 466 7.36 25.26 -13.71
CA LYS A 466 6.80 25.85 -12.48
C LYS A 466 7.86 25.93 -11.39
N LEU A 467 8.66 24.88 -11.19
CA LEU A 467 9.75 24.87 -10.22
C LEU A 467 10.75 26.01 -10.48
N VAL A 468 11.17 26.19 -11.73
CA VAL A 468 12.11 27.26 -12.11
C VAL A 468 11.51 28.65 -11.89
N VAL A 469 10.24 28.85 -12.27
CA VAL A 469 9.52 30.12 -12.07
C VAL A 469 9.39 30.44 -10.58
N HIS A 470 8.97 29.47 -9.77
CA HIS A 470 8.86 29.63 -8.31
C HIS A 470 10.21 29.89 -7.62
N LEU A 471 11.34 29.59 -8.27
CA LEU A 471 12.67 29.90 -7.76
C LEU A 471 13.18 31.29 -8.16
N LEU A 472 12.48 32.05 -9.00
CA LEU A 472 12.87 33.41 -9.39
C LEU A 472 13.03 34.39 -8.21
N PRO A 473 12.18 34.38 -7.17
CA PRO A 473 12.32 35.32 -6.04
C PRO A 473 13.64 35.14 -5.26
N PHE A 474 14.28 33.98 -5.37
CA PHE A 474 15.54 33.69 -4.69
C PHE A 474 16.69 34.39 -5.43
N GLN A 475 17.05 35.60 -4.97
CA GLN A 475 18.04 36.46 -5.62
C GLN A 475 19.35 35.77 -6.04
N PRO A 476 19.97 34.89 -5.22
CA PRO A 476 21.20 34.19 -5.64
C PRO A 476 21.01 33.22 -6.82
N LEU A 477 19.77 32.81 -7.09
CA LEU A 477 19.40 31.85 -8.14
C LEU A 477 18.82 32.51 -9.38
N PHE A 478 18.47 33.80 -9.31
CA PHE A 478 17.73 34.52 -10.34
C PHE A 478 18.33 34.33 -11.75
N GLU A 479 19.61 34.66 -11.93
CA GLU A 479 20.31 34.55 -13.22
C GLU A 479 20.28 33.10 -13.76
N LYS A 480 20.44 32.12 -12.86
CA LYS A 480 20.42 30.70 -13.21
C LYS A 480 19.03 30.26 -13.64
N CYS A 481 17.97 30.77 -13.00
CA CYS A 481 16.59 30.51 -13.37
C CYS A 481 16.24 31.14 -14.72
N VAL A 482 16.59 32.40 -14.95
CA VAL A 482 16.36 33.11 -16.22
C VAL A 482 17.00 32.38 -17.40
N LEU A 483 18.25 31.94 -17.26
CA LEU A 483 18.93 31.14 -18.28
C LEU A 483 18.19 29.83 -18.61
N ARG A 484 17.43 29.28 -17.67
CA ARG A 484 16.62 28.07 -17.88
C ARG A 484 15.23 28.35 -18.42
N LEU A 485 14.65 29.52 -18.18
CA LEU A 485 13.34 29.90 -18.72
C LEU A 485 13.33 29.90 -20.25
N VAL A 486 14.44 30.28 -20.88
CA VAL A 486 14.62 30.22 -22.34
C VAL A 486 14.39 28.81 -22.89
N ASP A 487 14.81 27.78 -22.16
CA ASP A 487 14.64 26.38 -22.58
C ASP A 487 13.15 25.95 -22.64
N PHE A 488 12.26 26.64 -21.90
CA PHE A 488 10.81 26.36 -21.88
C PHE A 488 10.03 27.25 -22.86
N LEU A 489 10.33 28.54 -22.89
CA LEU A 489 9.69 29.51 -23.80
C LEU A 489 10.07 29.25 -25.27
N GLY A 490 11.24 28.66 -25.51
CA GLY A 490 11.74 28.21 -26.80
C GLY A 490 11.59 26.71 -27.07
N HIS A 491 10.75 25.98 -26.31
CA HIS A 491 10.70 24.53 -26.39
C HIS A 491 10.10 24.00 -27.72
N ASP A 492 10.82 23.08 -28.37
CA ASP A 492 10.47 22.51 -29.69
C ASP A 492 9.35 21.44 -29.69
N PHE A 493 8.60 21.25 -28.61
CA PHE A 493 7.67 20.10 -28.47
C PHE A 493 6.38 20.50 -27.73
N PRO A 494 5.19 20.00 -28.10
CA PRO A 494 4.87 19.11 -29.24
C PRO A 494 5.01 19.78 -30.61
N ARG A 495 5.49 19.06 -31.64
CA ARG A 495 5.68 19.57 -33.03
C ARG A 495 4.46 19.47 -33.93
N THR A 496 3.27 19.29 -33.38
CA THR A 496 2.03 19.23 -34.17
C THR A 496 1.43 20.61 -34.25
N ASP A 497 1.02 21.03 -35.46
CA ASP A 497 0.65 22.40 -35.83
C ASP A 497 -0.47 23.04 -35.00
N GLU A 498 -1.13 22.30 -34.11
CA GLU A 498 -2.27 22.74 -33.29
C GLU A 498 -1.99 22.73 -31.78
N ASP A 499 -0.79 22.34 -31.31
CA ASP A 499 -0.57 21.97 -29.90
C ASP A 499 0.79 22.39 -29.30
N TRP A 500 1.20 23.67 -29.42
CA TRP A 500 2.42 24.21 -28.78
C TRP A 500 2.28 24.47 -27.27
N GLN A 501 1.78 23.47 -26.55
CA GLN A 501 1.37 23.59 -25.16
C GLN A 501 2.49 24.06 -24.22
N VAL A 502 3.75 23.61 -24.42
CA VAL A 502 4.84 23.96 -23.49
C VAL A 502 5.16 25.45 -23.54
N ARG A 503 5.31 26.05 -24.72
CA ARG A 503 5.68 27.47 -24.87
C ARG A 503 4.58 28.36 -24.32
N SER A 504 3.35 28.12 -24.78
CA SER A 504 2.16 28.88 -24.36
C SER A 504 1.93 28.79 -22.85
N ASN A 505 1.93 27.58 -22.28
CA ASN A 505 1.72 27.40 -20.84
C ASN A 505 2.86 27.98 -20.01
N SER A 506 4.10 27.98 -20.52
CA SER A 506 5.23 28.60 -19.83
C SER A 506 5.09 30.12 -19.79
N ALA A 507 4.68 30.73 -20.90
CA ALA A 507 4.46 32.17 -20.98
C ALA A 507 3.28 32.60 -20.10
N GLU A 508 2.15 31.89 -20.18
CA GLU A 508 0.96 32.15 -19.35
C GLU A 508 1.29 32.01 -17.86
N PHE A 509 1.94 30.92 -17.46
CA PHE A 509 2.29 30.69 -16.07
C PHE A 509 3.28 31.74 -15.54
N LEU A 510 4.31 32.08 -16.33
CA LEU A 510 5.27 33.12 -15.96
C LEU A 510 4.58 34.48 -15.82
N TYR A 511 3.72 34.86 -16.76
CA TYR A 511 2.96 36.11 -16.70
C TYR A 511 2.12 36.18 -15.42
N VAL A 512 1.29 35.17 -15.15
CA VAL A 512 0.46 35.12 -13.94
C VAL A 512 1.30 35.17 -12.66
N PHE A 513 2.46 34.50 -12.66
CA PHE A 513 3.37 34.52 -11.53
C PHE A 513 3.95 35.91 -11.27
N LEU A 514 4.41 36.61 -12.31
CA LEU A 514 4.99 37.96 -12.21
C LEU A 514 3.94 38.98 -11.74
N GLN A 515 2.69 38.87 -12.20
CA GLN A 515 1.61 39.71 -11.70
C GLN A 515 1.29 39.51 -10.21
N GLY A 516 1.47 38.29 -9.71
CA GLY A 516 1.12 37.91 -8.35
C GLY A 516 2.26 37.99 -7.34
N THR A 517 3.52 38.08 -7.80
CA THR A 517 4.70 37.90 -6.96
C THR A 517 5.74 38.96 -7.23
N ASP A 518 6.09 39.73 -6.19
CA ASP A 518 7.21 40.66 -6.24
C ASP A 518 8.56 39.90 -6.21
N ILE A 519 9.29 39.95 -7.33
CA ILE A 519 10.61 39.35 -7.47
C ILE A 519 11.75 40.35 -7.17
N GLY A 520 11.43 41.56 -6.70
CA GLY A 520 12.38 42.63 -6.38
C GLY A 520 12.99 43.31 -7.61
N ARG A 521 12.33 43.21 -8.77
CA ARG A 521 12.77 43.77 -10.06
C ARG A 521 11.56 44.29 -10.84
N ASP A 522 11.81 45.24 -11.73
CA ASP A 522 10.82 45.72 -12.69
C ASP A 522 10.56 44.63 -13.75
N THR A 523 9.30 44.27 -13.93
CA THR A 523 8.84 43.19 -14.81
C THR A 523 7.92 43.68 -15.93
N ASP A 524 7.58 44.97 -15.96
CA ASP A 524 6.58 45.54 -16.90
C ASP A 524 6.93 45.22 -18.36
N GLU A 525 8.18 45.43 -18.77
CA GLU A 525 8.64 45.14 -20.14
C GLU A 525 8.55 43.64 -20.48
N VAL A 526 8.84 42.76 -19.53
CA VAL A 526 8.80 41.31 -19.74
C VAL A 526 7.35 40.83 -19.81
N GLU A 527 6.48 41.36 -18.96
CA GLU A 527 5.05 41.08 -18.98
C GLU A 527 4.41 41.51 -20.31
N GLU A 528 4.76 42.69 -20.83
CA GLU A 528 4.32 43.14 -22.16
C GLU A 528 4.81 42.18 -23.27
N MET A 529 6.10 41.83 -23.27
CA MET A 529 6.65 40.87 -24.24
C MET A 529 5.97 39.49 -24.19
N LEU A 530 5.62 39.01 -22.99
CA LEU A 530 4.92 37.74 -22.82
C LEU A 530 3.51 37.77 -23.41
N LEU A 531 2.83 38.92 -23.37
CA LEU A 531 1.49 39.09 -23.96
C LEU A 531 1.53 39.31 -25.47
N GLU A 532 2.50 40.06 -25.97
CA GLU A 532 2.60 40.42 -27.40
C GLU A 532 3.15 39.28 -28.27
N THR A 533 3.91 38.35 -27.67
CA THR A 533 4.50 37.23 -28.40
C THR A 533 3.46 36.18 -28.76
N GLU A 534 3.36 35.81 -30.03
CA GLU A 534 2.50 34.71 -30.48
C GLU A 534 3.14 33.34 -30.17
N TRP A 535 2.85 32.80 -28.98
CA TRP A 535 3.45 31.55 -28.51
C TRP A 535 2.98 30.28 -29.23
N LEU A 536 1.86 30.36 -29.94
CA LEU A 536 1.26 29.27 -30.72
C LEU A 536 1.84 29.14 -32.13
N VAL A 537 2.68 30.07 -32.58
CA VAL A 537 3.25 30.06 -33.93
C VAL A 537 4.78 30.07 -33.82
N ILE A 538 5.45 29.30 -34.69
CA ILE A 538 6.87 29.50 -34.95
C ILE A 538 6.94 30.35 -36.21
N SER A 539 7.50 31.57 -36.11
CA SER A 539 7.90 32.30 -37.31
C SER A 539 8.95 31.45 -38.04
N ALA A 540 8.71 31.14 -39.31
CA ALA A 540 9.48 30.20 -40.12
C ALA A 540 10.95 30.62 -40.40
N LEU A 541 11.52 31.53 -39.60
CA LEU A 541 12.84 32.12 -39.82
C LEU A 541 14.01 31.33 -39.18
N SER A 542 13.75 30.25 -38.42
CA SER A 542 14.82 29.46 -37.78
C SER A 542 15.33 28.27 -38.61
N TRP A 543 14.72 27.93 -39.75
CA TRP A 543 15.17 26.83 -40.63
C TRP A 543 16.33 27.19 -41.58
N GLN A 544 16.93 28.39 -41.45
CA GLN A 544 18.06 28.82 -42.29
C GLN A 544 19.43 28.87 -41.60
N ARG A 545 19.62 28.24 -40.43
CA ARG A 545 20.97 28.05 -39.90
C ARG A 545 21.54 26.66 -40.23
N GLU A 546 22.21 26.67 -41.39
CA GLU A 546 23.47 25.98 -41.70
C GLU A 546 23.44 24.44 -41.80
N SER A 547 23.36 24.02 -43.07
CA SER A 547 24.00 22.85 -43.69
C SER A 547 25.45 22.64 -43.29
#